data_AF-A0AAE4SCQ2-F1
#
_entry.id   AF-A0AAE4SCQ2-F1
#
_cell.length_a   1.000
_cell.length_b   1.000
_cell.length_c   1.000
_cell.angle_alpha   90.00
_cell.angle_beta   90.00
_cell.angle_gamma   90.00
#
_symmetry.space_group_name_H-M   'P 1'
#
loop_
_entity.id
_entity.type
_entity.pdbx_description
1 polymer ?
#
loop_
_entity_poly.entity_id
_entity_poly.type
_entity_poly.pdbx_seq_one_letter_code
_entity_poly.pdbx_strand_id
1 'polypeptide(L)' 'MIPVRCFTCGKVISTVWEEYQQRKAAGEDPKEILDSLGLERYCCRRMLLSHKETVDELYPYT' A
#
# COMPACT_ATOMS: atom_id res chain seq x y z
N MET A 1 -6.76 4.18 5.55
CA MET A 1 -6.42 5.33 4.68
C MET A 1 -4.92 5.40 4.42
N ILE A 2 -4.50 5.32 3.15
CA ILE A 2 -3.10 5.42 2.68
C ILE A 2 -2.80 6.79 2.06
N PRO A 3 -1.56 7.30 2.08
CA PRO A 3 -1.18 8.47 1.29
C PRO A 3 -1.52 8.32 -0.21
N VAL A 4 -2.13 9.36 -0.78
CA VAL A 4 -2.51 9.42 -2.20
C VAL A 4 -1.29 9.30 -3.12
N ARG A 5 -0.17 9.92 -2.73
CA ARG A 5 1.11 9.91 -3.47
C ARG A 5 2.27 9.47 -2.58
N CYS A 6 3.32 8.93 -3.19
CA CYS A 6 4.56 8.68 -2.49
C CYS A 6 5.23 9.98 -2.02
N PHE A 7 5.71 10.00 -0.77
CA PHE A 7 6.43 11.15 -0.22
C PHE A 7 7.75 11.49 -0.92
N THR A 8 8.35 10.53 -1.64
CA THR A 8 9.65 10.74 -2.32
C THR A 8 9.48 10.87 -3.83
N CYS A 9 8.80 9.90 -4.46
CA CYS A 9 8.70 9.85 -5.93
C CYS A 9 7.50 10.65 -6.49
N GLY A 10 6.53 11.03 -5.66
CA GLY A 10 5.31 11.72 -6.11
C GLY A 10 4.34 10.87 -6.95
N LYS A 11 4.69 9.60 -7.25
CA LYS A 11 3.81 8.65 -7.95
C LYS A 11 2.52 8.43 -7.15
N VAL A 12 1.39 8.29 -7.83
CA VAL A 12 0.10 7.94 -7.21
C VAL A 12 0.17 6.49 -6.72
N ILE A 13 -0.16 6.27 -5.44
CA ILE A 13 -0.10 4.95 -4.78
C ILE A 13 -1.46 4.50 -4.26
N SER A 14 -2.40 5.41 -3.98
CA SER A 14 -3.69 5.02 -3.39
C SER A 14 -4.50 4.06 -4.24
N THR A 15 -4.41 4.15 -5.56
CA THR A 15 -5.18 3.31 -6.49
C THR A 15 -4.77 1.84 -6.46
N VAL A 16 -3.54 1.53 -6.05
CA VAL A 16 -3.01 0.15 -6.03
C VAL A 16 -3.12 -0.52 -4.65
N TRP A 17 -3.59 0.22 -3.63
CA TRP A 17 -3.63 -0.29 -2.25
C TRP A 17 -4.61 -1.44 -2.07
N GLU A 18 -5.82 -1.30 -2.59
CA GLU A 18 -6.87 -2.31 -2.43
C GLU A 18 -6.47 -3.64 -3.09
N GLU A 19 -5.94 -3.58 -4.32
CA GLU A 19 -5.42 -4.76 -5.03
C GLU A 19 -4.26 -5.40 -4.26
N TYR A 20 -3.32 -4.60 -3.74
CA TYR A 20 -2.22 -5.09 -2.92
C TYR A 20 -2.72 -5.84 -1.66
N GLN A 21 -3.72 -5.29 -0.96
CA GLN A 21 -4.28 -5.95 0.23
C GLN A 21 -5.02 -7.25 -0.10
N GLN A 22 -5.80 -7.27 -1.18
CA GLN A 22 -6.51 -8.48 -1.62
C GLN A 22 -5.54 -9.61 -1.96
N ARG A 23 -4.48 -9.32 -2.73
CA ARG A 23 -3.48 -10.32 -3.14
C ARG A 23 -2.61 -10.77 -1.97
N LYS A 24 -2.28 -9.85 -1.06
CA LYS A 24 -1.59 -10.18 0.19
C LYS A 24 -2.45 -11.07 1.09
N ALA A 25 -3.75 -10.84 1.16
CA ALA A 25 -4.69 -11.69 1.89
C ALA A 25 -4.87 -13.08 1.23
N ALA A 26 -4.72 -13.17 -0.10
CA ALA A 26 -4.68 -14.43 -0.83
C ALA A 26 -3.39 -15.25 -0.59
N GLY A 27 -2.39 -14.67 0.08
CA GLY A 27 -1.13 -15.35 0.42
C GLY A 27 -0.05 -15.28 -0.65
N GLU A 28 -0.17 -14.40 -1.65
CA GLU A 28 0.89 -14.14 -2.63
C GLU A 28 2.09 -13.43 -1.98
N ASP A 29 3.29 -13.67 -2.51
CA ASP A 29 4.51 -13.03 -1.99
C ASP A 29 4.48 -11.51 -2.23
N PRO A 30 4.77 -10.67 -1.22
CA PRO A 30 4.74 -9.22 -1.36
C PRO A 30 5.63 -8.68 -2.48
N LYS A 31 6.74 -9.36 -2.81
CA LYS A 31 7.65 -8.94 -3.87
C LYS A 31 6.99 -9.07 -5.25
N GLU A 32 6.36 -10.21 -5.52
CA GLU A 32 5.69 -10.49 -6.80
C GLU A 32 4.50 -9.57 -7.01
N ILE A 33 3.73 -9.30 -5.95
CA ILE A 33 2.62 -8.34 -6.00
C ILE A 33 3.15 -6.95 -6.38
N LEU A 34 4.20 -6.46 -5.69
CA LEU A 34 4.77 -5.14 -5.96
C LEU A 34 5.38 -5.01 -7.36
N ASP A 35 5.96 -6.10 -7.88
CA ASP A 35 6.51 -6.16 -9.24
C ASP A 35 5.38 -6.11 -10.28
N SER A 36 4.29 -6.86 -10.07
CA SER A 36 3.13 -6.86 -10.98
C SER A 36 2.37 -5.53 -10.99
N LEU A 37 2.37 -4.78 -9.88
CA LEU A 37 1.81 -3.44 -9.78
C LEU A 37 2.69 -2.34 -10.43
N GLY A 38 3.83 -2.70 -11.02
CA GLY A 38 4.73 -1.77 -11.71
C GLY A 38 5.42 -0.78 -10.77
N LEU A 39 5.70 -1.18 -9.52
CA LEU A 39 6.40 -0.37 -8.54
C LEU A 39 7.89 -0.67 -8.54
N GLU A 40 8.65 -0.11 -9.48
CA GLU A 40 10.08 -0.40 -9.60
C GLU A 40 10.92 0.23 -8.48
N ARG A 41 10.58 1.45 -8.05
CA ARG A 41 11.40 2.19 -7.07
C ARG A 41 11.08 1.79 -5.63
N TYR A 42 12.13 1.55 -4.84
CA TYR A 42 12.02 1.19 -3.42
C TYR A 42 11.22 2.20 -2.60
N CYS A 43 11.33 3.50 -2.92
CA CYS A 43 10.64 4.56 -2.20
C CYS A 43 9.11 4.44 -2.28
N CYS A 44 8.59 4.00 -3.43
CA CYS A 44 7.16 3.81 -3.64
C CYS A 44 6.72 2.46 -3.00
N ARG A 45 7.58 1.41 -3.00
CA ARG A 45 7.32 0.12 -2.32
C ARG A 45 7.22 0.24 -0.79
N ARG A 46 8.08 1.05 -0.17
CA ARG A 46 8.08 1.29 1.28
C ARG A 46 6.72 1.75 1.81
N MET A 47 6.00 2.54 1.00
CA MET A 47 4.70 3.07 1.39
C MET A 47 3.65 1.98 1.54
N LEU A 48 3.71 0.90 0.77
CA LEU A 48 2.76 -0.21 0.86
C LEU A 48 3.16 -1.23 1.92
N LEU A 49 4.47 -1.50 2.05
CA LEU A 49 4.98 -2.50 2.99
C LEU A 49 4.79 -2.11 4.46
N SER A 50 4.98 -0.82 4.78
CA SER A 50 4.98 -0.32 6.16
C SER A 50 3.68 0.39 6.55
N HIS A 51 2.69 0.46 5.66
CA HIS A 51 1.44 1.12 5.97
C HIS A 51 0.55 0.23 6.84
N LYS A 52 0.02 0.81 7.91
CA LYS A 52 -0.98 0.21 8.80
C LYS A 52 -2.22 1.09 8.78
N GLU A 53 -3.37 0.50 8.54
CA GLU A 53 -4.65 1.18 8.65
C GLU A 53 -5.10 1.18 10.11
N THR A 54 -5.02 2.35 10.74
CA THR A 54 -5.46 2.58 12.13
C THR A 54 -6.80 3.32 12.18
N VAL A 55 -7.39 3.64 11.02
CA VAL A 55 -8.65 4.40 10.94
C VAL A 55 -9.79 3.62 11.61
N ASP A 56 -9.87 2.31 11.38
CA ASP A 56 -10.92 1.46 11.96
C ASP A 56 -10.80 1.34 13.48
N GLU A 57 -9.56 1.38 14.01
CA GLU A 57 -9.29 1.35 15.45
C GLU A 57 -9.73 2.66 16.14
N LEU A 58 -9.69 3.79 15.43
CA LEU A 58 -10.01 5.13 15.96
C LEU A 58 -11.48 5.52 15.81
N TYR A 59 -12.20 4.95 14.83
CA TYR A 59 -13.61 5.21 14.58
C TYR A 59 -14.53 5.12 15.82
N PRO A 60 -14.43 4.12 16.72
CA PRO A 60 -15.38 3.97 17.83
C PRO A 60 -15.29 5.05 18.93
N TYR A 61 -14.29 5.93 18.88
CA TYR A 61 -14.09 6.99 19.87
C TYR A 61 -14.63 8.37 19.41
N THR A 62 -15.22 8.43 18.22
CA THR A 62 -15.91 9.62 17.68
C THR A 62 -17.39 9.32 17.55
#